data_AF-A0A7W4IE34-F1
#
_entry.id   AF-A0A7W4IE34-F1
#
_cell.length_a   1.000
_cell.length_b   1.000
_cell.length_c   1.000
_cell.angle_alpha   90.00
_cell.angle_beta   90.00
_cell.angle_gamma   90.00
#
_symmetry.space_group_name_H-M   'P 1'
#
loop_
_entity.id
_entity.type
_entity.pdbx_description
1 polymer ?
#
loop_
_entity_poly.entity_id
_entity_poly.type
_entity_poly.pdbx_seq_one_letter_code
_entity_poly.pdbx_strand_id
1 'polypeptide(L)'
;MNDQGAAPDSAGPGHGGFEEIYAGLLSLARVLALEHRLLRQQLAAVSGDTEEGRTLEGLVALGGLIEQRVAHLLGLAREAGRL
;
A
#
# COMPACT_ATOMS: atom_id res chain seq x y z
N MET A 1 12.04 -37.49 -40.02
CA MET A 1 10.80 -36.75 -39.74
C MET A 1 11.13 -35.76 -38.65
N ASN A 2 10.86 -34.49 -38.93
CA ASN A 2 11.53 -33.32 -38.36
C ASN A 2 11.28 -33.09 -36.86
N ASP A 3 12.32 -32.49 -36.27
CA ASP A 3 12.35 -31.70 -35.05
C ASP A 3 11.41 -30.47 -35.15
N GLN A 4 10.55 -30.29 -34.15
CA GLN A 4 9.82 -29.07 -33.78
C GLN A 4 9.20 -29.37 -32.40
N GLY A 5 9.61 -28.78 -31.28
CA GLY A 5 10.14 -27.44 -31.07
C GLY A 5 8.99 -26.52 -30.65
N ALA A 6 8.63 -26.54 -29.37
CA ALA A 6 8.14 -25.39 -28.61
C ALA A 6 8.06 -25.79 -27.13
N ALA A 7 8.90 -25.16 -26.33
CA ALA A 7 8.94 -25.27 -24.88
C ALA A 7 7.56 -24.92 -24.27
N PRO A 8 7.22 -25.45 -23.07
CA PRO A 8 6.09 -24.90 -22.32
C PRO A 8 6.37 -23.42 -22.05
N ASP A 9 5.51 -22.55 -22.57
CA ASP A 9 5.60 -21.12 -22.35
C ASP A 9 5.70 -20.84 -20.85
N SER A 10 6.85 -20.23 -20.54
CA SER A 10 7.35 -19.84 -19.24
C SER A 10 6.47 -18.79 -18.59
N ALA A 11 5.36 -19.21 -17.99
CA ALA A 11 4.71 -18.48 -16.90
C ALA A 11 4.77 -19.36 -15.65
N GLY A 12 5.95 -19.40 -15.02
CA GLY A 12 6.05 -19.99 -13.68
C GLY A 12 5.04 -19.29 -12.74
N PRO A 13 4.42 -20.00 -11.79
CA PRO A 13 3.29 -19.53 -10.98
C PRO A 13 3.63 -18.41 -9.97
N GLY A 14 4.73 -17.68 -10.15
CA GLY A 14 5.25 -16.69 -9.20
C GLY A 14 5.11 -15.22 -9.60
N HIS A 15 5.01 -14.86 -10.89
CA HIS A 15 5.13 -13.44 -11.29
C HIS A 15 3.80 -12.67 -11.22
N GLY A 16 2.69 -13.24 -11.68
CA GLY A 16 1.38 -12.56 -11.67
C GLY A 16 0.83 -12.26 -10.26
N GLY A 17 1.22 -13.06 -9.25
CA GLY A 17 0.78 -12.84 -7.87
C GLY A 17 1.36 -11.57 -7.26
N PHE A 18 2.62 -11.22 -7.57
CA PHE A 18 3.23 -9.99 -7.05
C PHE A 18 2.67 -8.74 -7.71
N GLU A 19 2.30 -8.80 -8.99
CA GLU A 19 1.59 -7.71 -9.68
C GLU A 19 0.24 -7.41 -9.03
N GLU A 20 -0.55 -8.44 -8.74
CA GLU A 20 -1.85 -8.29 -8.08
C GLU A 20 -1.70 -7.75 -6.65
N ILE A 21 -0.74 -8.26 -5.88
CA ILE A 21 -0.41 -7.75 -4.55
C ILE A 21 0.03 -6.28 -4.63
N TYR A 22 0.90 -5.92 -5.57
CA TYR A 22 1.37 -4.55 -5.76
C TYR A 22 0.21 -3.62 -6.10
N ALA A 23 -0.67 -4.02 -7.03
CA ALA A 23 -1.85 -3.25 -7.43
C ALA A 23 -2.81 -3.06 -6.24
N GLY A 24 -3.06 -4.11 -5.46
CA GLY A 24 -3.88 -4.06 -4.25
C GLY A 24 -3.31 -3.11 -3.20
N LEU A 25 -2.02 -3.21 -2.91
CA LEU A 25 -1.33 -2.31 -1.98
C LEU A 25 -1.33 -0.86 -2.48
N LEU A 26 -1.19 -0.64 -3.79
CA LEU A 26 -1.19 0.69 -4.38
C LEU A 26 -2.58 1.34 -4.28
N SER A 27 -3.63 0.56 -4.50
CA SER A 27 -5.01 0.99 -4.30
C SER A 27 -5.26 1.35 -2.83
N LEU A 28 -4.85 0.47 -1.90
CA LEU A 28 -4.97 0.71 -0.47
C LEU A 28 -4.19 1.98 -0.03
N ALA A 29 -2.97 2.17 -0.52
CA ALA A 29 -2.16 3.36 -0.22
C ALA A 29 -2.87 4.66 -0.62
N ARG A 30 -3.57 4.66 -1.77
CA ARG A 30 -4.33 5.83 -2.22
C ARG A 30 -5.51 6.14 -1.30
N VAL A 31 -6.25 5.13 -0.87
CA VAL A 31 -7.37 5.32 0.07
C VAL A 31 -6.85 5.83 1.41
N LEU A 32 -5.80 5.21 1.94
CA LEU A 32 -5.19 5.63 3.20
C LEU A 32 -4.70 7.08 3.16
N ALA A 33 -4.08 7.51 2.07
CA ALA A 33 -3.63 8.90 1.90
C ALA A 33 -4.79 9.91 1.92
N LEU A 34 -5.95 9.54 1.36
CA LEU A 34 -7.16 10.38 1.40
C LEU A 34 -7.74 10.47 2.82
N GLU A 35 -7.89 9.33 3.50
CA GLU A 35 -8.39 9.26 4.87
C GLU A 35 -7.48 9.99 5.85
N HIS A 36 -6.16 9.80 5.72
CA HIS A 36 -5.18 10.49 6.55
C HIS A 36 -5.26 12.01 6.34
N ARG A 37 -5.37 12.46 5.10
CA ARG A 37 -5.57 13.88 4.80
C ARG A 37 -6.83 14.43 5.45
N LEU A 38 -7.94 13.68 5.42
CA LEU A 38 -9.19 14.07 6.08
C LEU A 38 -9.00 14.17 7.60
N LEU A 39 -8.35 13.19 8.23
CA LEU A 39 -8.04 13.22 9.66
C LEU A 39 -7.20 14.44 10.05
N ARG A 40 -6.19 14.81 9.24
CA ARG A 40 -5.39 16.03 9.47
C ARG A 40 -6.22 17.30 9.35
N GLN A 41 -7.16 17.35 8.41
CA GLN A 41 -8.08 18.49 8.26
C GLN A 41 -9.01 18.62 9.47
N GLN A 42 -9.51 17.50 9.98
CA GLN A 42 -10.31 17.48 11.20
C GLN A 42 -9.48 17.90 12.41
N LEU A 43 -8.24 17.43 12.52
CA LEU A 43 -7.34 17.79 13.62
C LEU A 43 -7.08 19.30 13.64
N ALA A 44 -6.87 19.92 12.48
CA ALA A 44 -6.69 21.36 12.37
C ALA A 44 -7.92 22.17 12.81
N ALA A 45 -9.11 21.56 12.88
CA ALA A 45 -10.36 22.19 13.28
C ALA A 45 -10.73 21.96 14.76
N VAL A 46 -9.99 21.09 15.48
CA VAL A 46 -10.25 20.74 16.89
C VAL A 46 -9.14 21.29 17.77
N SER A 47 -9.47 21.77 18.97
CA SER A 47 -8.47 22.22 19.95
C SER A 47 -7.70 21.01 20.51
N GLY A 48 -6.36 21.04 20.46
CA GLY A 48 -5.50 19.97 20.96
C GLY A 48 -5.58 19.74 22.47
N ASP A 49 -6.12 20.69 23.23
CA ASP A 49 -6.27 20.56 24.69
C ASP A 49 -7.50 19.73 25.09
N THR A 50 -8.39 19.40 24.15
CA THR A 50 -9.53 18.52 24.41
C THR A 50 -9.16 17.06 24.29
N GLU A 51 -9.96 16.18 24.91
CA GLU A 51 -9.79 14.74 24.77
C GLU A 51 -9.98 14.28 23.33
N GLU A 52 -10.94 14.87 22.61
CA GLU A 52 -11.14 14.61 21.19
C GLU A 52 -9.92 15.02 20.36
N GLY A 53 -9.34 16.19 20.64
CA GLY A 53 -8.12 16.67 19.98
C GLY A 53 -6.96 15.70 20.15
N ARG A 54 -6.66 15.30 21.40
CA ARG A 54 -5.60 14.32 21.69
C ARG A 54 -5.85 12.95 21.06
N THR A 55 -7.11 12.49 21.05
CA THR A 55 -7.48 11.23 20.39
C THR A 55 -7.21 11.31 18.89
N LEU A 56 -7.60 12.43 18.27
CA LEU A 56 -7.42 12.66 16.84
C LEU A 56 -5.94 12.82 16.46
N GLU A 57 -5.12 13.46 17.30
CA GLU A 57 -3.65 13.47 17.15
C GLU A 57 -3.08 12.05 17.12
N GLY A 58 -3.53 11.19 18.04
CA GLY A 58 -3.14 9.78 18.08
C GLY A 58 -3.53 9.03 16.80
N LEU A 59 -4.74 9.24 16.29
CA LEU A 59 -5.20 8.64 15.04
C LEU A 59 -4.39 9.11 13.83
N VAL A 60 -4.06 10.41 13.75
CA VAL A 60 -3.19 10.96 12.70
C VAL A 60 -1.80 10.33 12.77
N ALA A 61 -1.21 10.20 13.96
CA ALA A 61 0.09 9.56 14.14
C ALA A 61 0.07 8.08 13.70
N LEU A 62 -0.96 7.33 14.11
CA LEU A 62 -1.16 5.93 13.71
C LEU A 62 -1.37 5.79 12.20
N GLY A 63 -2.16 6.67 11.59
CA GLY A 63 -2.32 6.72 10.14
C GLY A 63 -0.99 6.89 9.41
N GLY A 64 -0.07 7.67 9.97
CA GLY A 64 1.25 7.93 9.38
C GLY A 64 2.15 6.71 9.45
N LEU A 65 2.09 5.97 10.56
CA LEU A 65 2.76 4.69 10.69
C LEU A 65 2.23 3.67 9.67
N ILE A 66 0.91 3.60 9.48
CA ILE A 66 0.29 2.68 8.51
C ILE A 66 0.74 3.05 7.08
N GLU A 67 0.72 4.33 6.71
CA GLU A 67 1.22 4.79 5.39
C GLU A 67 2.67 4.37 5.15
N GLN A 68 3.56 4.55 6.14
CA GLN A 68 4.96 4.13 6.05
C GLN A 68 5.09 2.61 5.85
N ARG A 69 4.28 1.82 6.56
CA ARG A 69 4.31 0.35 6.43
C ARG A 69 3.79 -0.11 5.08
N VAL A 70 2.72 0.48 4.56
CA VAL A 70 2.20 0.17 3.22
C VAL A 70 3.21 0.58 2.13
N ALA A 71 3.85 1.74 2.27
CA ALA A 71 4.91 2.16 1.35
C ALA A 71 6.09 1.18 1.33
N HIS A 72 6.48 0.66 2.50
CA HIS A 72 7.50 -0.39 2.60
C HIS A 72 7.07 -1.69 1.92
N LEU A 73 5.83 -2.15 2.14
CA LEU A 73 5.30 -3.35 1.48
C LEU A 73 5.21 -3.19 -0.04
N LEU A 74 4.86 -2.00 -0.53
CA LEU A 74 4.89 -1.68 -1.96
C LEU A 74 6.31 -1.81 -2.54
N GLY A 75 7.32 -1.34 -1.80
CA GLY A 75 8.73 -1.53 -2.17
C GLY A 75 9.10 -3.02 -2.27
N LEU A 76 8.76 -3.81 -1.25
CA LEU A 76 9.03 -5.25 -1.24
C LEU A 76 8.30 -6.00 -2.37
N ALA A 77 7.03 -5.67 -2.62
CA ALA A 77 6.24 -6.30 -3.69
C ALA A 77 6.81 -5.94 -5.06
N ARG A 78 7.26 -4.69 -5.25
CA ARG A 78 7.95 -4.23 -6.46
C ARG A 78 9.25 -4.98 -6.68
N GLU A 79 10.08 -5.08 -5.64
CA GLU A 79 11.38 -5.78 -5.69
C GLU A 79 11.20 -7.28 -5.99
N ALA A 80 10.26 -7.95 -5.32
CA ALA A 80 9.98 -9.36 -5.50
C ALA A 80 9.36 -9.67 -6.88
N GLY A 81 8.47 -8.81 -7.37
CA GLY A 81 7.84 -8.93 -8.69
C GLY A 81 8.69 -8.42 -9.85
N ARG A 82 9.83 -7.76 -9.58
CA ARG A 82 10.65 -7.04 -10.57
C ARG A 82 9.86 -5.98 -11.37
N LEU A 83 9.02 -5.22 -10.68
CA LEU A 83 8.12 -4.18 -11.23
C LEU A 83 8.77 -2.78 -11.30
#